data_AF-A0A6I9QLV4-F1
#
_entry.id   AF-A0A6I9QLV4-F1
#
_cell.length_a   1.000
_cell.length_b   1.000
_cell.length_c   1.000
_cell.angle_alpha   90.00
_cell.angle_beta   90.00
_cell.angle_gamma   90.00
#
_symmetry.space_group_name_H-M   'P 1'
#
loop_
_entity.id
_entity.type
_entity.pdbx_description
1 polymer ?
#
loop_
_entity_poly.entity_id
_entity_poly.type
_entity_poly.pdbx_seq_one_letter_code
_entity_poly.pdbx_strand_id
1 'polypeptide(L)'
;MALKNQISYPSLAELDPVVAPLQPTLPCPRCGGPCTIPDPFSLSISCKLCDLTASYHNDGKFIVIVEGSPISVREDTIKYNMGALKVIGGGSICIDRQNNVYVKGGSKISIHRCNNIHVEGGGDVSVHRCNNIHVEGGGSVSAHRCNNIHVEGGGKISVHLCNDIRVECIGDVAVHRCNNVLVQGGGNVSVHRCNNIDVEGGGDVSVHRCNGFRVDGGRDIRVHRCNGVQIERSGNICIHRCNNIYAKKSGNIRINRCNDAHLEGSGEVRIRRCNMAAVENCVDACNLN
;
A
#
# COMPACT_ATOMS: atom_id res chain seq x y z
N MET A 1 35.36 41.71 -65.06
CA MET A 1 35.26 41.61 -63.59
C MET A 1 34.25 40.52 -63.25
N ALA A 2 34.73 39.30 -63.04
CA ALA A 2 34.03 38.20 -62.39
C ALA A 2 35.08 37.12 -62.10
N LEU A 3 35.47 36.96 -60.84
CA LEU A 3 36.35 35.87 -60.41
C LEU A 3 35.61 35.06 -59.34
N LYS A 4 35.26 33.84 -59.73
CA LYS A 4 34.89 32.74 -58.83
C LYS A 4 36.12 32.39 -58.00
N ASN A 5 36.00 32.38 -56.67
CA ASN A 5 36.95 31.70 -55.80
C ASN A 5 36.23 30.61 -55.01
N GLN A 6 36.45 29.36 -55.43
CA GLN A 6 36.40 28.19 -54.57
C GLN A 6 37.66 28.21 -53.68
N ILE A 7 37.51 28.03 -52.37
CA ILE A 7 38.65 27.76 -51.48
C ILE A 7 38.39 26.44 -50.76
N SER A 8 39.37 25.56 -50.90
CA SER A 8 39.48 24.19 -50.40
C SER A 8 39.67 24.13 -48.88
N TYR A 9 39.20 23.04 -48.27
CA TYR A 9 39.41 22.73 -46.85
C TYR A 9 40.81 22.10 -46.62
N PRO A 10 41.55 22.46 -45.55
CA PRO A 10 42.79 21.79 -45.17
C PRO A 10 42.55 20.48 -44.39
N SER A 11 43.55 19.60 -44.42
CA SER A 11 43.57 18.23 -43.87
C SER A 11 43.81 18.15 -42.36
N LEU A 12 43.29 17.07 -41.76
CA LEU A 12 43.16 16.69 -40.33
C LEU A 12 44.44 16.59 -39.45
N ALA A 13 45.54 17.27 -39.75
CA ALA A 13 46.82 17.07 -39.04
C ALA A 13 47.33 18.24 -38.17
N GLU A 14 46.59 19.33 -38.02
CA GLU A 14 47.04 20.51 -37.24
C GLU A 14 45.93 21.06 -36.32
N LEU A 15 45.56 20.32 -35.27
CA LEU A 15 44.75 20.86 -34.17
C LEU A 15 45.45 20.61 -32.83
N ASP A 16 45.70 21.69 -32.11
CA ASP A 16 46.28 21.75 -30.76
C ASP A 16 45.50 20.88 -29.74
N PRO A 17 46.16 20.40 -28.66
CA PRO A 17 45.52 19.52 -27.69
C PRO A 17 44.32 20.18 -26.99
N VAL A 18 43.19 19.49 -27.06
CA VAL A 18 41.90 19.84 -26.46
C VAL A 18 42.08 20.16 -24.96
N VAL A 19 41.85 21.43 -24.61
CA VAL A 19 41.66 21.88 -23.23
C VAL A 19 40.49 21.08 -22.64
N ALA A 20 40.75 20.36 -21.55
CA ALA A 20 39.74 19.55 -20.85
C ALA A 20 38.52 20.42 -20.46
N PRO A 21 37.27 19.92 -20.66
CA PRO A 21 36.09 20.70 -20.31
C PRO A 21 36.02 20.86 -18.78
N LEU A 22 35.91 22.13 -18.35
CA LEU A 22 35.65 22.55 -16.97
C LEU A 22 34.44 21.78 -16.42
N GLN A 23 34.64 21.03 -15.33
CA GLN A 23 33.56 20.30 -14.66
C GLN A 23 32.50 21.28 -14.14
N PRO A 24 31.20 21.08 -14.44
CA PRO A 24 30.14 21.97 -13.96
C PRO A 24 29.99 21.85 -12.44
N THR A 25 30.13 22.97 -11.74
CA THR A 25 29.88 23.07 -10.29
C THR A 25 28.46 23.62 -10.06
N LEU A 26 27.63 22.85 -9.36
CA LEU A 26 26.28 23.27 -8.95
C LEU A 26 26.31 23.65 -7.45
N PRO A 27 25.69 24.77 -7.03
CA PRO A 27 25.60 25.14 -5.63
C PRO A 27 24.68 24.19 -4.86
N CYS A 28 25.14 23.71 -3.71
CA CYS A 28 24.42 22.79 -2.86
C CYS A 28 23.21 23.49 -2.19
N PRO A 29 22.00 22.92 -2.27
CA PRO A 29 20.82 23.54 -1.65
C PRO A 29 20.86 23.55 -0.11
N ARG A 30 21.72 22.73 0.51
CA ARG A 30 21.85 22.62 1.98
C ARG A 30 22.88 23.59 2.57
N CYS A 31 23.94 23.94 1.84
CA CYS A 31 25.05 24.74 2.37
C CYS A 31 25.56 25.84 1.43
N GLY A 32 25.01 25.96 0.21
CA GLY A 32 25.49 26.86 -0.83
C GLY A 32 26.84 26.46 -1.46
N GLY A 33 27.52 25.44 -0.92
CA GLY A 33 28.84 25.02 -1.37
C GLY A 33 28.86 24.22 -2.68
N PRO A 34 30.02 24.10 -3.34
CA PRO A 34 30.11 23.46 -4.66
C PRO A 34 29.92 21.94 -4.56
N CYS A 35 28.98 21.39 -5.32
CA CYS A 35 28.88 19.95 -5.57
C CYS A 35 29.80 19.57 -6.74
N THR A 36 30.61 18.52 -6.56
CA THR A 36 31.46 17.94 -7.62
C THR A 36 30.77 16.76 -8.28
N ILE A 37 30.69 16.79 -9.61
CA ILE A 37 30.26 15.66 -10.42
C ILE A 37 31.53 14.88 -10.81
N PRO A 38 31.74 13.66 -10.30
CA PRO A 38 32.99 12.92 -10.55
C PRO A 38 33.16 12.53 -12.03
N ASP A 39 32.08 12.38 -12.79
CA ASP A 39 32.09 12.04 -14.22
C ASP A 39 30.78 12.52 -14.90
N PRO A 40 30.76 13.07 -16.13
CA PRO A 40 29.54 13.31 -16.90
C PRO A 40 28.62 12.08 -17.08
N PHE A 41 29.11 10.86 -16.84
CA PHE A 41 28.35 9.60 -16.79
C PHE A 41 28.10 9.07 -15.37
N SER A 42 28.51 9.80 -14.32
CA SER A 42 28.26 9.39 -12.94
C SER A 42 26.79 9.57 -12.57
N LEU A 43 26.17 8.47 -12.12
CA LEU A 43 24.77 8.42 -11.65
C LEU A 43 24.60 8.96 -10.22
N SER A 44 25.60 9.66 -9.67
CA SER A 44 25.56 10.14 -8.29
C SER A 44 26.27 11.49 -8.09
N ILE A 45 25.59 12.44 -7.46
CA ILE A 45 26.16 13.72 -7.01
C ILE A 45 26.30 13.66 -5.49
N SER A 46 27.46 14.04 -4.97
CA SER A 46 27.70 14.14 -3.52
C SER A 46 28.20 15.53 -3.13
N CYS A 47 27.64 16.10 -2.06
CA CYS A 47 28.13 17.34 -1.48
C CYS A 47 29.13 17.03 -0.36
N LYS A 48 30.38 17.45 -0.53
CA LYS A 48 31.46 17.24 0.46
C LYS A 48 31.26 17.99 1.79
N LEU A 49 30.39 19.00 1.81
CA LEU A 49 30.17 19.86 2.99
C LEU A 49 29.05 19.36 3.89
N CYS A 50 28.11 18.58 3.35
CA CYS A 50 26.91 18.19 4.08
C CYS A 50 26.44 16.76 3.78
N ASP A 51 27.28 15.93 3.14
CA ASP A 51 27.01 14.53 2.81
C ASP A 51 25.66 14.29 2.11
N LEU A 52 25.17 15.27 1.35
CA LEU A 52 23.98 15.12 0.51
C LEU A 52 24.34 14.26 -0.70
N THR A 53 23.63 13.16 -0.91
CA THR A 53 23.85 12.26 -2.06
C THR A 53 22.57 12.10 -2.89
N ALA A 54 22.67 12.38 -4.19
CA ALA A 54 21.60 12.40 -5.19
C ALA A 54 21.91 11.42 -6.34
N SER A 55 20.91 10.78 -6.98
CA SER A 55 21.14 9.84 -8.11
C SER A 55 20.07 9.94 -9.21
N TYR A 56 20.47 9.79 -10.48
CA TYR A 56 19.73 10.25 -11.67
C TYR A 56 19.06 9.13 -12.50
N HIS A 57 17.85 9.40 -13.03
CA HIS A 57 17.27 8.75 -14.22
C HIS A 57 16.38 9.77 -14.96
N ASN A 58 16.43 9.80 -16.29
CA ASN A 58 15.61 10.70 -17.11
C ASN A 58 14.15 10.21 -17.07
N ASP A 59 13.20 11.10 -16.75
CA ASP A 59 11.86 11.23 -17.40
C ASP A 59 10.83 12.13 -16.66
N GLY A 60 11.18 12.95 -15.66
CA GLY A 60 10.17 13.85 -15.06
C GLY A 60 10.68 14.84 -14.03
N LYS A 61 10.02 15.99 -13.94
CA LYS A 61 10.38 17.12 -13.06
C LYS A 61 9.66 16.94 -11.71
N PHE A 62 10.40 16.78 -10.61
CA PHE A 62 9.85 16.68 -9.25
C PHE A 62 10.02 18.02 -8.49
N ILE A 63 9.12 18.28 -7.54
CA ILE A 63 9.28 19.34 -6.54
C ILE A 63 9.35 18.66 -5.17
N VAL A 64 10.47 18.87 -4.48
CA VAL A 64 10.74 18.33 -3.16
C VAL A 64 10.87 19.50 -2.22
N ILE A 65 9.93 19.65 -1.29
CA ILE A 65 10.00 20.67 -0.27
C ILE A 65 10.62 20.03 0.97
N VAL A 66 11.75 20.61 1.37
CA VAL A 66 12.56 20.18 2.50
C VAL A 66 12.56 21.33 3.51
N GLU A 67 11.98 21.15 4.70
CA GLU A 67 11.91 22.20 5.74
C GLU A 67 11.36 23.55 5.24
N GLY A 68 10.35 23.52 4.36
CA GLY A 68 9.72 24.73 3.82
C GLY A 68 10.47 25.39 2.65
N SER A 69 11.63 24.88 2.26
CA SER A 69 12.35 25.35 1.07
C SER A 69 12.03 24.48 -0.15
N PRO A 70 11.54 25.06 -1.26
CA PRO A 70 11.25 24.30 -2.48
C PRO A 70 12.56 23.98 -3.20
N ILE A 71 12.87 22.70 -3.34
CA ILE A 71 13.94 22.19 -4.19
C ILE A 71 13.26 21.53 -5.39
N SER A 72 13.46 22.06 -6.60
CA SER A 72 13.07 21.32 -7.80
C SER A 72 14.11 20.24 -8.03
N VAL A 73 13.69 18.99 -7.93
CA VAL A 73 14.58 17.82 -8.05
C VAL A 73 14.18 17.09 -9.33
N ARG A 74 15.15 16.68 -10.15
CA ARG A 74 14.94 15.84 -11.34
C ARG A 74 15.52 14.45 -11.07
N GLU A 75 15.10 13.82 -9.97
CA GLU A 75 15.75 12.60 -9.45
C GLU A 75 14.73 11.59 -8.92
N ASP A 76 15.11 10.31 -8.99
CA ASP A 76 14.28 9.15 -8.65
C ASP A 76 14.46 8.66 -7.20
N THR A 77 15.35 9.27 -6.41
CA THR A 77 15.57 8.86 -5.02
C THR A 77 16.08 10.04 -4.20
N ILE A 78 15.30 10.47 -3.21
CA ILE A 78 15.68 11.54 -2.29
C ILE A 78 16.10 10.90 -0.97
N LYS A 79 17.40 10.95 -0.66
CA LYS A 79 17.92 10.60 0.66
C LYS A 79 17.99 11.85 1.52
N TYR A 80 16.89 12.16 2.17
CA TYR A 80 16.85 13.15 3.24
C TYR A 80 17.09 12.44 4.57
N ASN A 81 17.68 13.06 5.60
CA ASN A 81 18.05 12.35 6.84
C ASN A 81 17.60 13.06 8.13
N MET A 82 16.93 14.22 8.05
CA MET A 82 16.48 14.97 9.23
C MET A 82 15.33 15.91 8.88
N GLY A 83 14.14 15.78 9.46
CA GLY A 83 13.04 16.75 9.28
C GLY A 83 11.76 16.16 8.67
N ALA A 84 10.83 17.02 8.26
CA ALA A 84 9.62 16.64 7.54
C ALA A 84 9.84 16.73 6.02
N LEU A 85 9.53 15.66 5.29
CA LEU A 85 9.69 15.59 3.84
C LEU A 85 8.35 15.75 3.14
N LYS A 86 8.22 16.69 2.20
CA LYS A 86 7.05 16.85 1.32
C LYS A 86 7.47 16.65 -0.14
N VAL A 87 7.01 15.57 -0.77
CA VAL A 87 7.29 15.28 -2.19
C VAL A 87 6.04 15.53 -3.03
N ILE A 88 6.14 16.33 -4.10
CA ILE A 88 5.05 16.60 -5.04
C ILE A 88 5.57 16.34 -6.46
N GLY A 89 5.03 15.33 -7.15
CA GLY A 89 5.43 15.03 -8.54
C GLY A 89 5.17 13.58 -8.97
N GLY A 90 5.22 13.33 -10.28
CA GLY A 90 5.06 11.99 -10.89
C GLY A 90 6.40 11.27 -11.06
N GLY A 91 6.39 9.93 -11.00
CA GLY A 91 7.58 9.09 -11.10
C GLY A 91 7.72 8.10 -9.93
N SER A 92 8.90 7.48 -9.80
CA SER A 92 9.20 6.57 -8.69
C SER A 92 9.82 7.34 -7.52
N ILE A 93 9.25 7.18 -6.32
CA ILE A 93 9.64 7.87 -5.09
C ILE A 93 10.15 6.83 -4.09
N CYS A 94 11.37 6.99 -3.60
CA CYS A 94 11.96 6.15 -2.57
C CYS A 94 12.34 6.98 -1.34
N ILE A 95 11.86 6.59 -0.15
CA ILE A 95 12.07 7.29 1.11
C ILE A 95 12.53 6.27 2.17
N ASP A 96 13.59 6.57 2.90
CA ASP A 96 14.12 5.70 3.96
C ASP A 96 14.44 6.53 5.22
N ARG A 97 14.19 5.95 6.40
CA ARG A 97 14.62 6.45 7.72
C ARG A 97 14.17 7.89 8.05
N GLN A 98 12.91 8.23 7.77
CA GLN A 98 12.33 9.53 8.15
C GLN A 98 11.40 9.45 9.36
N ASN A 99 11.33 10.54 10.13
CA ASN A 99 10.31 10.62 11.18
C ASN A 99 8.93 10.95 10.58
N ASN A 100 8.83 11.95 9.72
CA ASN A 100 7.56 12.38 9.13
C ASN A 100 7.68 12.47 7.61
N VAL A 101 6.79 11.80 6.89
CA VAL A 101 6.77 11.71 5.43
C VAL A 101 5.40 12.16 4.93
N TYR A 102 5.40 13.09 3.98
CA TYR A 102 4.24 13.45 3.19
C TYR A 102 4.57 13.31 1.71
N VAL A 103 3.77 12.54 0.98
CA VAL A 103 3.92 12.35 -0.47
C VAL A 103 2.61 12.69 -1.15
N LYS A 104 2.68 13.42 -2.26
CA LYS A 104 1.54 13.69 -3.13
C LYS A 104 1.87 13.35 -4.58
N GLY A 105 1.14 12.38 -5.14
CA GLY A 105 1.37 11.83 -6.48
C GLY A 105 2.40 10.70 -6.52
N GLY A 106 2.98 10.45 -7.70
CA GLY A 106 3.93 9.36 -7.94
C GLY A 106 3.29 8.15 -8.61
N SER A 107 4.00 7.48 -9.51
CA SER A 107 3.55 6.21 -10.09
C SER A 107 3.92 5.03 -9.19
N LYS A 108 5.05 5.13 -8.46
CA LYS A 108 5.50 4.12 -7.52
C LYS A 108 6.13 4.77 -6.30
N ILE A 109 5.72 4.40 -5.11
CA ILE A 109 6.20 4.95 -3.84
C ILE A 109 6.72 3.80 -2.99
N SER A 110 7.96 3.89 -2.50
CA SER A 110 8.58 2.90 -1.61
C SER A 110 9.11 3.60 -0.36
N ILE A 111 8.55 3.26 0.81
CA ILE A 111 8.87 3.90 2.08
C ILE A 111 9.37 2.85 3.08
N HIS A 112 10.56 3.09 3.61
CA HIS A 112 11.24 2.15 4.51
C HIS A 112 11.60 2.82 5.84
N ARG A 113 11.36 2.12 6.96
CA ARG A 113 11.84 2.53 8.30
C ARG A 113 11.44 3.96 8.70
N CYS A 114 10.20 4.36 8.41
CA CYS A 114 9.70 5.70 8.75
C CYS A 114 8.67 5.64 9.88
N ASN A 115 8.47 6.72 10.62
CA ASN A 115 7.52 6.72 11.74
C ASN A 115 6.10 7.08 11.25
N ASN A 116 5.87 8.33 10.84
CA ASN A 116 4.56 8.80 10.36
C ASN A 116 4.59 9.07 8.86
N ILE A 117 3.65 8.49 8.14
CA ILE A 117 3.57 8.55 6.67
C ILE A 117 2.17 8.97 6.27
N HIS A 118 2.10 9.98 5.42
CA HIS A 118 0.90 10.39 4.71
C HIS A 118 1.17 10.37 3.20
N VAL A 119 0.33 9.68 2.45
CA VAL A 119 0.43 9.59 0.99
C VAL A 119 -0.91 9.98 0.39
N GLU A 120 -0.91 10.95 -0.53
CA GLU A 120 -2.07 11.38 -1.32
C GLU A 120 -1.85 11.04 -2.80
N GLY A 121 -2.70 10.20 -3.36
CA GLY A 121 -2.55 9.64 -4.70
C GLY A 121 -1.39 8.64 -4.79
N GLY A 122 -1.18 8.12 -5.98
CA GLY A 122 -0.15 7.10 -6.20
C GLY A 122 -0.62 6.01 -7.16
N GLY A 123 0.31 5.44 -7.93
CA GLY A 123 0.07 4.15 -8.59
C GLY A 123 0.24 3.00 -7.59
N ASP A 124 1.47 2.65 -7.27
CA ASP A 124 1.79 1.58 -6.31
C ASP A 124 2.51 2.11 -5.08
N VAL A 125 1.95 1.92 -3.89
CA VAL A 125 2.54 2.32 -2.60
C VAL A 125 3.04 1.07 -1.87
N SER A 126 4.31 1.05 -1.49
CA SER A 126 4.92 0.00 -0.68
C SER A 126 5.55 0.58 0.57
N VAL A 127 5.13 0.09 1.73
CA VAL A 127 5.60 0.55 3.03
C VAL A 127 6.14 -0.62 3.85
N HIS A 128 7.33 -0.44 4.41
CA HIS A 128 8.01 -1.51 5.13
C HIS A 128 8.72 -1.05 6.40
N ARG A 129 8.37 -1.70 7.53
CA ARG A 129 8.89 -1.38 8.88
C ARG A 129 8.57 0.06 9.31
N CYS A 130 7.32 0.47 9.22
CA CYS A 130 6.90 1.82 9.58
C CYS A 130 5.83 1.81 10.69
N ASN A 131 5.60 2.94 11.37
CA ASN A 131 4.67 2.96 12.49
C ASN A 131 3.25 3.30 12.05
N ASN A 132 2.98 4.55 11.72
CA ASN A 132 1.67 5.07 11.34
C ASN A 132 1.64 5.41 9.86
N ILE A 133 0.69 4.84 9.12
CA ILE A 133 0.57 4.96 7.67
C ILE A 133 -0.85 5.40 7.35
N HIS A 134 -0.96 6.50 6.64
CA HIS A 134 -2.20 6.98 6.04
C HIS A 134 -2.00 7.10 4.53
N VAL A 135 -2.88 6.48 3.75
CA VAL A 135 -2.83 6.51 2.29
C VAL A 135 -4.22 6.86 1.76
N GLU A 136 -4.32 7.98 1.05
CA GLU A 136 -5.53 8.45 0.38
C GLU A 136 -5.36 8.30 -1.13
N GLY A 137 -6.13 7.41 -1.75
CA GLY A 137 -5.95 7.04 -3.14
C GLY A 137 -4.70 6.18 -3.37
N GLY A 138 -4.63 5.53 -4.53
CA GLY A 138 -3.61 4.53 -4.83
C GLY A 138 -4.16 3.47 -5.77
N GLY A 139 -3.38 2.98 -6.73
CA GLY A 139 -3.72 1.76 -7.45
C GLY A 139 -3.59 0.52 -6.55
N SER A 140 -2.38 0.28 -6.05
CA SER A 140 -2.08 -0.83 -5.13
C SER A 140 -1.36 -0.34 -3.87
N VAL A 141 -1.72 -0.86 -2.70
CA VAL A 141 -1.05 -0.57 -1.43
C VAL A 141 -0.53 -1.87 -0.82
N SER A 142 0.76 -1.90 -0.49
CA SER A 142 1.40 -3.00 0.21
C SER A 142 2.07 -2.50 1.49
N ALA A 143 1.75 -3.13 2.62
CA ALA A 143 2.32 -2.77 3.92
C ALA A 143 2.87 -4.01 4.63
N HIS A 144 4.10 -3.91 5.14
CA HIS A 144 4.79 -5.03 5.75
C HIS A 144 5.51 -4.64 7.05
N ARG A 145 5.17 -5.34 8.15
CA ARG A 145 5.71 -5.06 9.50
C ARG A 145 5.44 -3.61 9.94
N CYS A 146 4.18 -3.19 9.91
CA CYS A 146 3.79 -1.84 10.32
C CYS A 146 2.84 -1.88 11.53
N ASN A 147 2.70 -0.76 12.24
CA ASN A 147 1.82 -0.74 13.42
C ASN A 147 0.38 -0.45 13.01
N ASN A 148 0.11 0.79 12.61
CA ASN A 148 -1.22 1.29 12.27
C ASN A 148 -1.28 1.68 10.80
N ILE A 149 -2.28 1.17 10.09
CA ILE A 149 -2.50 1.44 8.67
C ILE A 149 -3.94 1.91 8.48
N HIS A 150 -4.09 3.06 7.84
CA HIS A 150 -5.36 3.56 7.33
C HIS A 150 -5.22 3.78 5.83
N VAL A 151 -6.13 3.21 5.04
CA VAL A 151 -6.16 3.35 3.59
C VAL A 151 -7.55 3.74 3.15
N GLU A 152 -7.66 4.85 2.44
CA GLU A 152 -8.89 5.32 1.81
C GLU A 152 -8.75 5.22 0.29
N GLY A 153 -9.67 4.51 -0.34
CA GLY A 153 -9.65 4.17 -1.76
C GLY A 153 -8.72 3.02 -2.13
N GLY A 154 -8.48 2.93 -3.43
CA GLY A 154 -7.55 2.00 -4.06
C GLY A 154 -8.11 0.65 -4.49
N GLY A 155 -7.30 -0.03 -5.34
CA GLY A 155 -7.72 -1.21 -6.09
C GLY A 155 -7.24 -2.54 -5.50
N LYS A 156 -6.01 -2.60 -4.98
CA LYS A 156 -5.51 -3.83 -4.32
C LYS A 156 -4.67 -3.52 -3.10
N ILE A 157 -5.07 -4.08 -1.96
CA ILE A 157 -4.43 -3.83 -0.68
C ILE A 157 -3.90 -5.15 -0.12
N SER A 158 -2.63 -5.17 0.25
CA SER A 158 -1.96 -6.33 0.82
C SER A 158 -1.20 -5.96 2.08
N VAL A 159 -1.59 -6.53 3.21
CA VAL A 159 -1.01 -6.20 4.52
C VAL A 159 -0.47 -7.45 5.20
N HIS A 160 0.77 -7.38 5.69
CA HIS A 160 1.48 -8.50 6.30
C HIS A 160 2.16 -8.10 7.61
N LEU A 161 1.89 -8.85 8.69
CA LEU A 161 2.49 -8.65 10.01
C LEU A 161 2.26 -7.23 10.57
N CYS A 162 1.02 -6.76 10.62
CA CYS A 162 0.69 -5.43 11.15
C CYS A 162 -0.27 -5.51 12.34
N ASN A 163 -0.43 -4.44 13.11
CA ASN A 163 -1.31 -4.49 14.29
C ASN A 163 -2.74 -4.11 13.91
N ASP A 164 -2.98 -2.83 13.64
CA ASP A 164 -4.32 -2.29 13.38
C ASP A 164 -4.43 -1.78 11.93
N ILE A 165 -5.46 -2.25 11.24
CA ILE A 165 -5.70 -1.96 9.83
C ILE A 165 -7.12 -1.47 9.65
N ARG A 166 -7.27 -0.29 9.07
CA ARG A 166 -8.52 0.27 8.58
C ARG A 166 -8.41 0.49 7.08
N VAL A 167 -9.39 0.00 6.35
CA VAL A 167 -9.43 0.10 4.89
C VAL A 167 -10.84 0.48 4.47
N GLU A 168 -10.95 1.55 3.69
CA GLU A 168 -12.17 1.96 3.03
C GLU A 168 -11.89 1.88 1.52
N CYS A 169 -12.38 0.86 0.82
CA CYS A 169 -11.99 0.67 -0.59
C CYS A 169 -13.07 0.00 -1.44
N ILE A 170 -12.85 0.01 -2.76
CA ILE A 170 -13.67 -0.76 -3.72
C ILE A 170 -12.94 -2.04 -4.19
N GLY A 171 -11.68 -2.18 -3.81
CA GLY A 171 -10.74 -3.18 -4.32
C GLY A 171 -10.64 -4.45 -3.49
N ASP A 172 -9.66 -5.29 -3.84
CA ASP A 172 -9.36 -6.52 -3.10
C ASP A 172 -8.46 -6.22 -1.89
N VAL A 173 -8.76 -6.86 -0.75
CA VAL A 173 -7.99 -6.73 0.49
C VAL A 173 -7.47 -8.11 0.93
N ALA A 174 -6.16 -8.24 1.06
CA ALA A 174 -5.49 -9.43 1.58
C ALA A 174 -4.72 -9.10 2.86
N VAL A 175 -5.06 -9.76 3.96
CA VAL A 175 -4.40 -9.55 5.26
C VAL A 175 -3.85 -10.85 5.82
N HIS A 176 -2.58 -10.81 6.25
CA HIS A 176 -1.91 -11.97 6.83
C HIS A 176 -1.19 -11.63 8.14
N ARG A 177 -1.66 -12.26 9.23
CA ARG A 177 -1.11 -12.15 10.60
C ARG A 177 -1.18 -10.73 11.15
N CYS A 178 -2.38 -10.25 11.42
CA CYS A 178 -2.58 -8.94 12.06
C CYS A 178 -3.42 -9.04 13.33
N ASN A 179 -3.58 -7.96 14.10
CA ASN A 179 -4.39 -8.00 15.31
C ASN A 179 -5.85 -7.66 14.99
N ASN A 180 -6.09 -6.42 14.53
CA ASN A 180 -7.42 -5.92 14.23
C ASN A 180 -7.50 -5.46 12.78
N VAL A 181 -8.59 -5.84 12.11
CA VAL A 181 -8.86 -5.46 10.72
C VAL A 181 -10.28 -4.95 10.64
N LEU A 182 -10.43 -3.73 10.14
CA LEU A 182 -11.70 -3.14 9.73
C LEU A 182 -11.64 -2.90 8.23
N VAL A 183 -12.63 -3.41 7.50
CA VAL A 183 -12.78 -3.15 6.07
C VAL A 183 -14.19 -2.62 5.82
N GLN A 184 -14.30 -1.47 5.16
CA GLN A 184 -15.55 -0.91 4.68
C GLN A 184 -15.53 -0.91 3.16
N GLY A 185 -16.51 -1.58 2.55
CA GLY A 185 -16.53 -1.86 1.11
C GLY A 185 -15.56 -2.97 0.69
N GLY A 186 -15.33 -3.06 -0.63
CA GLY A 186 -14.34 -3.94 -1.23
C GLY A 186 -14.91 -5.01 -2.16
N GLY A 187 -14.05 -5.51 -3.05
CA GLY A 187 -14.31 -6.67 -3.91
C GLY A 187 -14.19 -7.96 -3.10
N ASN A 188 -12.97 -8.50 -3.01
CA ASN A 188 -12.69 -9.70 -2.22
C ASN A 188 -11.86 -9.39 -0.98
N VAL A 189 -12.29 -9.87 0.18
CA VAL A 189 -11.56 -9.74 1.44
C VAL A 189 -11.04 -11.11 1.88
N SER A 190 -9.73 -11.27 2.01
CA SER A 190 -9.09 -12.51 2.42
C SER A 190 -8.20 -12.28 3.64
N VAL A 191 -8.53 -12.92 4.76
CA VAL A 191 -7.81 -12.78 6.02
C VAL A 191 -7.31 -14.13 6.52
N HIS A 192 -6.00 -14.30 6.64
CA HIS A 192 -5.44 -15.60 7.02
C HIS A 192 -5.44 -15.83 8.55
N ARG A 193 -4.98 -14.84 9.33
CA ARG A 193 -4.84 -14.93 10.79
C ARG A 193 -4.99 -13.54 11.38
N CYS A 194 -6.08 -13.29 12.10
CA CYS A 194 -6.24 -12.09 12.90
C CYS A 194 -6.85 -12.38 14.27
N ASN A 195 -6.81 -11.44 15.21
CA ASN A 195 -7.59 -11.56 16.43
C ASN A 195 -9.05 -11.19 16.13
N ASN A 196 -9.27 -9.97 15.66
CA ASN A 196 -10.59 -9.44 15.35
C ASN A 196 -10.66 -8.93 13.91
N ILE A 197 -11.79 -9.18 13.26
CA ILE A 197 -12.06 -8.77 11.89
C ILE A 197 -13.49 -8.22 11.86
N ASP A 198 -13.66 -7.03 11.30
CA ASP A 198 -14.95 -6.42 11.01
C ASP A 198 -14.99 -6.02 9.53
N VAL A 199 -16.08 -6.38 8.85
CA VAL A 199 -16.28 -6.11 7.42
C VAL A 199 -17.68 -5.57 7.20
N GLU A 200 -17.77 -4.37 6.66
CA GLU A 200 -19.04 -3.73 6.30
C GLU A 200 -19.13 -3.58 4.78
N GLY A 201 -19.99 -4.37 4.15
CA GLY A 201 -20.11 -4.45 2.70
C GLY A 201 -18.93 -5.19 2.05
N GLY A 202 -19.19 -5.82 0.91
CA GLY A 202 -18.17 -6.51 0.15
C GLY A 202 -18.72 -7.53 -0.84
N GLY A 203 -17.85 -8.05 -1.71
CA GLY A 203 -18.12 -9.24 -2.51
C GLY A 203 -17.91 -10.52 -1.70
N ASP A 204 -16.80 -11.22 -1.92
CA ASP A 204 -16.50 -12.48 -1.24
C ASP A 204 -15.56 -12.24 -0.04
N VAL A 205 -15.90 -12.81 1.12
CA VAL A 205 -15.07 -12.72 2.34
C VAL A 205 -14.60 -14.09 2.76
N SER A 206 -13.29 -14.26 2.95
CA SER A 206 -12.67 -15.52 3.37
C SER A 206 -11.78 -15.31 4.58
N VAL A 207 -12.06 -16.01 5.68
CA VAL A 207 -11.31 -15.94 6.92
C VAL A 207 -10.79 -17.33 7.31
N HIS A 208 -9.48 -17.47 7.46
CA HIS A 208 -8.89 -18.76 7.83
C HIS A 208 -8.86 -18.98 9.35
N ARG A 209 -8.37 -18.02 10.14
CA ARG A 209 -8.35 -18.09 11.62
C ARG A 209 -8.60 -16.74 12.27
N CYS A 210 -9.55 -16.69 13.21
CA CYS A 210 -9.84 -15.52 14.04
C CYS A 210 -10.28 -15.88 15.46
N ASN A 211 -10.27 -14.89 16.36
CA ASN A 211 -11.02 -14.96 17.61
C ASN A 211 -12.43 -14.42 17.40
N GLY A 212 -12.58 -13.21 16.86
CA GLY A 212 -13.85 -12.59 16.51
C GLY A 212 -13.93 -12.21 15.04
N PHE A 213 -15.09 -12.44 14.43
CA PHE A 213 -15.39 -12.03 13.07
C PHE A 213 -16.81 -11.49 12.99
N ARG A 214 -16.94 -10.22 12.59
CA ARG A 214 -18.21 -9.56 12.30
C ARG A 214 -18.26 -9.24 10.81
N VAL A 215 -19.42 -9.47 10.20
CA VAL A 215 -19.72 -9.06 8.83
C VAL A 215 -21.13 -8.52 8.75
N ASP A 216 -21.28 -7.39 8.09
CA ASP A 216 -22.55 -6.85 7.67
C ASP A 216 -22.54 -6.63 6.15
N GLY A 217 -23.21 -7.51 5.41
CA GLY A 217 -23.20 -7.50 3.95
C GLY A 217 -22.06 -8.32 3.34
N GLY A 218 -22.35 -8.98 2.21
CA GLY A 218 -21.39 -9.83 1.51
C GLY A 218 -22.10 -10.84 0.62
N ARG A 219 -21.50 -11.23 -0.50
CA ARG A 219 -22.08 -12.23 -1.42
C ARG A 219 -21.82 -13.65 -0.94
N ASP A 220 -20.56 -14.00 -0.68
CA ASP A 220 -20.15 -15.32 -0.19
C ASP A 220 -19.17 -15.18 0.98
N ILE A 221 -19.51 -15.75 2.14
CA ILE A 221 -18.69 -15.74 3.35
C ILE A 221 -18.15 -17.15 3.62
N ARG A 222 -16.83 -17.28 3.76
CA ARG A 222 -16.16 -18.54 4.11
C ARG A 222 -15.31 -18.36 5.37
N VAL A 223 -15.58 -19.16 6.40
CA VAL A 223 -14.82 -19.15 7.65
C VAL A 223 -14.27 -20.54 7.94
N HIS A 224 -12.94 -20.68 8.07
CA HIS A 224 -12.35 -21.98 8.37
C HIS A 224 -12.35 -22.30 9.87
N ARG A 225 -11.81 -21.40 10.71
CA ARG A 225 -11.85 -21.54 12.18
C ARG A 225 -12.00 -20.18 12.85
N CYS A 226 -12.99 -20.03 13.73
CA CYS A 226 -13.10 -18.82 14.56
C CYS A 226 -13.68 -19.15 15.94
N ASN A 227 -13.46 -18.32 16.96
CA ASN A 227 -14.15 -18.51 18.24
C ASN A 227 -15.59 -17.96 18.19
N GLY A 228 -15.77 -16.76 17.64
CA GLY A 228 -17.10 -16.14 17.46
C GLY A 228 -17.28 -15.57 16.07
N VAL A 229 -18.44 -15.80 15.47
CA VAL A 229 -18.84 -15.26 14.17
C VAL A 229 -20.20 -14.59 14.29
N GLN A 230 -20.32 -13.35 13.83
CA GLN A 230 -21.57 -12.61 13.68
C GLN A 230 -21.72 -12.17 12.22
N ILE A 231 -22.77 -12.63 11.54
CA ILE A 231 -23.01 -12.30 10.13
C ILE A 231 -24.43 -11.78 9.95
N GLU A 232 -24.56 -10.63 9.31
CA GLU A 232 -25.85 -10.04 8.94
C GLU A 232 -25.91 -9.80 7.43
N ARG A 233 -27.12 -9.88 6.85
CA ARG A 233 -27.44 -9.38 5.50
C ARG A 233 -26.51 -9.91 4.39
N SER A 234 -26.12 -11.18 4.48
CA SER A 234 -25.15 -11.78 3.57
C SER A 234 -25.77 -12.84 2.64
N GLY A 235 -25.10 -13.20 1.55
CA GLY A 235 -25.50 -14.32 0.70
C GLY A 235 -25.13 -15.67 1.32
N ASN A 236 -24.32 -16.48 0.64
CA ASN A 236 -24.02 -17.83 1.15
C ASN A 236 -22.97 -17.79 2.26
N ILE A 237 -23.16 -18.60 3.29
CA ILE A 237 -22.24 -18.72 4.42
C ILE A 237 -21.74 -20.17 4.51
N CYS A 238 -20.42 -20.35 4.60
CA CYS A 238 -19.79 -21.64 4.80
C CYS A 238 -18.81 -21.56 5.98
N ILE A 239 -19.11 -22.25 7.08
CA ILE A 239 -18.29 -22.28 8.29
C ILE A 239 -17.79 -23.70 8.56
N HIS A 240 -16.47 -23.90 8.59
CA HIS A 240 -15.89 -25.22 8.81
C HIS A 240 -15.87 -25.60 10.31
N ARG A 241 -15.43 -24.70 11.19
CA ARG A 241 -15.48 -24.86 12.65
C ARG A 241 -15.62 -23.49 13.32
N CYS A 242 -16.56 -23.35 14.23
CA CYS A 242 -16.64 -22.16 15.08
C CYS A 242 -17.20 -22.52 16.46
N ASN A 243 -16.85 -21.82 17.54
CA ASN A 243 -17.53 -22.11 18.82
C ASN A 243 -18.94 -21.53 18.80
N ASN A 244 -19.08 -20.22 18.57
CA ASN A 244 -20.35 -19.52 18.61
C ASN A 244 -20.64 -18.83 17.28
N ILE A 245 -21.81 -19.10 16.70
CA ILE A 245 -22.24 -18.52 15.42
C ILE A 245 -23.57 -17.79 15.63
N TYR A 246 -23.61 -16.53 15.20
CA TYR A 246 -24.85 -15.78 15.03
C TYR A 246 -24.96 -15.37 13.57
N ALA A 247 -26.06 -15.73 12.90
CA ALA A 247 -26.32 -15.28 11.54
C ALA A 247 -27.77 -14.88 11.34
N LYS A 248 -28.00 -13.73 10.73
CA LYS A 248 -29.35 -13.21 10.46
C LYS A 248 -29.50 -12.72 9.02
N LYS A 249 -30.71 -12.89 8.46
CA LYS A 249 -31.07 -12.38 7.13
C LYS A 249 -30.04 -12.78 6.07
N SER A 250 -29.68 -14.05 6.05
CA SER A 250 -28.61 -14.56 5.20
C SER A 250 -29.14 -15.55 4.14
N GLY A 251 -28.37 -15.80 3.09
CA GLY A 251 -28.68 -16.82 2.09
C GLY A 251 -28.53 -18.24 2.64
N ASN A 252 -27.91 -19.14 1.87
CA ASN A 252 -27.72 -20.53 2.31
C ASN A 252 -26.58 -20.64 3.32
N ILE A 253 -26.81 -21.34 4.42
CA ILE A 253 -25.84 -21.51 5.51
C ILE A 253 -25.41 -22.98 5.59
N ARG A 254 -24.11 -23.22 5.52
CA ARG A 254 -23.49 -24.53 5.74
C ARG A 254 -22.50 -24.46 6.90
N ILE A 255 -22.76 -25.22 7.96
CA ILE A 255 -21.90 -25.30 9.14
C ILE A 255 -21.45 -26.74 9.34
N ASN A 256 -20.14 -26.97 9.39
CA ASN A 256 -19.61 -28.32 9.57
C ASN A 256 -19.44 -28.70 11.05
N ARG A 257 -18.99 -27.78 11.93
CA ARG A 257 -18.98 -27.99 13.39
C ARG A 257 -19.19 -26.69 14.15
N CYS A 258 -20.04 -26.72 15.16
CA CYS A 258 -20.16 -25.65 16.16
C CYS A 258 -20.40 -26.16 17.59
N ASN A 259 -20.28 -25.25 18.57
CA ASN A 259 -20.84 -25.48 19.90
C ASN A 259 -22.24 -24.87 19.97
N ASP A 260 -22.38 -23.62 19.57
CA ASP A 260 -23.64 -22.87 19.55
C ASP A 260 -23.83 -22.18 18.19
N ALA A 261 -25.06 -22.23 17.67
CA ALA A 261 -25.47 -21.54 16.47
C ALA A 261 -26.89 -20.98 16.64
N HIS A 262 -27.04 -19.67 16.50
CA HIS A 262 -28.32 -19.00 16.39
C HIS A 262 -28.48 -18.40 14.99
N LEU A 263 -29.46 -18.90 14.24
CA LEU A 263 -29.67 -18.60 12.83
C LEU A 263 -31.10 -18.11 12.63
N GLU A 264 -31.29 -16.92 12.06
CA GLU A 264 -32.61 -16.30 11.89
C GLU A 264 -32.83 -15.79 10.46
N GLY A 265 -33.99 -16.04 9.88
CA GLY A 265 -34.42 -15.38 8.64
C GLY A 265 -33.53 -15.72 7.45
N SER A 266 -33.03 -16.95 7.40
CA SER A 266 -32.04 -17.39 6.40
C SER A 266 -32.63 -18.33 5.35
N GLY A 267 -31.90 -18.57 4.25
CA GLY A 267 -32.28 -19.54 3.21
C GLY A 267 -32.17 -21.00 3.69
N GLU A 268 -31.58 -21.86 2.87
CA GLU A 268 -31.36 -23.26 3.28
C GLU A 268 -30.27 -23.35 4.35
N VAL A 269 -30.56 -24.03 5.46
CA VAL A 269 -29.60 -24.25 6.56
C VAL A 269 -29.23 -25.73 6.64
N ARG A 270 -27.93 -26.02 6.58
CA ARG A 270 -27.35 -27.34 6.81
C ARG A 270 -26.27 -27.30 7.90
N ILE A 271 -26.51 -28.02 8.99
CA ILE A 271 -25.55 -28.14 10.10
C ILE A 271 -25.14 -29.61 10.24
N ARG A 272 -23.85 -29.93 10.15
CA ARG A 272 -23.38 -31.32 10.26
C ARG A 272 -23.25 -31.78 11.71
N ARG A 273 -22.70 -30.94 12.60
CA ARG A 273 -22.53 -31.22 14.03
C ARG A 273 -22.58 -29.91 14.82
N CYS A 274 -23.48 -29.80 15.79
CA CYS A 274 -23.50 -28.69 16.73
C CYS A 274 -24.02 -29.16 18.09
N ASN A 275 -23.55 -28.60 19.20
CA ASN A 275 -24.08 -28.98 20.50
C ASN A 275 -25.46 -28.35 20.75
N MET A 276 -25.62 -27.09 20.34
CA MET A 276 -26.87 -26.35 20.41
C MET A 276 -27.06 -25.57 19.11
N ALA A 277 -28.25 -25.67 18.52
CA ALA A 277 -28.60 -24.89 17.33
C ALA A 277 -30.05 -24.41 17.43
N ALA A 278 -30.24 -23.10 17.40
CA ALA A 278 -31.53 -22.44 17.26
C ALA A 278 -31.65 -21.94 15.81
N VAL A 279 -32.66 -22.41 15.09
CA VAL A 279 -32.91 -22.05 13.69
C VAL A 279 -34.34 -21.55 13.56
N GLU A 280 -34.50 -20.28 13.20
CA GLU A 280 -35.78 -19.59 13.17
C GLU A 280 -36.02 -18.92 11.82
N ASN A 281 -37.27 -18.92 11.36
CA ASN A 281 -37.68 -18.25 10.11
C ASN A 281 -36.84 -18.63 8.88
N CYS A 282 -36.44 -19.90 8.75
CA CYS A 282 -35.69 -20.41 7.61
C CYS A 282 -36.59 -21.13 6.60
N VAL A 283 -36.29 -20.99 5.31
CA VAL A 283 -37.10 -21.56 4.21
C VAL A 283 -37.07 -23.10 4.25
N ASP A 284 -35.88 -23.68 4.42
CA ASP A 284 -35.66 -25.13 4.53
C ASP A 284 -34.56 -25.42 5.57
N ALA A 285 -34.94 -25.82 6.78
CA ALA A 285 -33.99 -26.29 7.80
C ALA A 285 -33.81 -27.80 7.68
N CYS A 286 -32.78 -28.25 6.96
CA CYS A 286 -32.50 -29.68 6.78
C CYS A 286 -31.32 -30.14 7.65
N ASN A 287 -31.61 -31.15 8.48
CA ASN A 287 -30.72 -31.92 9.37
C ASN A 287 -30.16 -31.17 10.59
N LEU A 288 -30.91 -31.30 11.69
CA LEU A 288 -30.39 -31.29 13.06
C LEU A 288 -30.25 -32.76 13.47
N ASN A 289 -29.05 -33.35 13.31
CA ASN A 289 -28.74 -34.68 13.84
C ASN A 289 -27.90 -34.56 15.11
#